data_AF-A0A8J6TB53-F1
#
_entry.id   AF-A0A8J6TB53-F1
#
_cell.length_a   1.000
_cell.length_b   1.000
_cell.length_c   1.000
_cell.angle_alpha   90.00
_cell.angle_beta   90.00
_cell.angle_gamma   90.00
#
_symmetry.space_group_name_H-M   'P 1'
#
loop_
_entity.id
_entity.type
_entity.pdbx_description
1 polymer ?
#
loop_
_entity_poly.entity_id
_entity_poly.type
_entity_poly.pdbx_seq_one_letter_code
_entity_poly.pdbx_strand_id
1 'polypeptide(L)' 'MRLPNREYAVIEPEKLTGYLLNTNHRRGGDNARLLIQFGYSIDNWKQLETDVRNYHLNFPRLITLIPE' A
#
# COMPACT_ATOMS: atom_id res chain seq x y z
N MET A 1 -7.47 -11.66 5.43
CA MET A 1 -7.70 -11.25 6.83
C MET A 1 -8.03 -9.77 6.86
N ARG A 2 -9.00 -9.32 7.68
CA ARG A 2 -9.30 -7.89 7.87
C ARG A 2 -8.52 -7.38 9.08
N LEU A 3 -7.84 -6.24 8.95
CA LEU A 3 -7.19 -5.59 10.07
C LEU A 3 -8.28 -5.03 11.01
N PRO A 4 -8.37 -5.48 12.27
CA PRO A 4 -9.29 -4.86 13.23
C PRO A 4 -8.90 -3.39 13.43
N ASN A 5 -9.89 -2.51 13.64
CA ASN A 5 -9.66 -1.08 13.90
C ASN A 5 -8.80 -0.39 12.81
N ARG A 6 -8.97 -0.81 11.54
CA ARG A 6 -8.18 -0.36 10.38
C ARG A 6 -8.19 1.15 10.16
N GLU A 7 -9.25 1.82 10.58
CA GLU A 7 -9.41 3.28 10.57
C GLU A 7 -8.43 3.99 11.51
N TYR A 8 -7.95 3.31 12.54
CA TYR A 8 -6.93 3.80 13.48
C TYR A 8 -5.51 3.32 13.12
N ALA A 9 -5.34 2.58 12.01
CA ALA A 9 -4.04 2.08 11.61
C ALA A 9 -3.09 3.24 11.28
N VAL A 10 -1.93 3.23 11.93
CA VAL A 10 -0.86 4.20 11.69
C VAL A 10 0.07 3.66 10.61
N ILE A 11 0.29 4.46 9.57
CA ILE A 11 1.33 4.22 8.56
C ILE A 11 2.40 5.27 8.83
N GLU A 12 3.52 4.86 9.42
CA GLU A 12 4.64 5.78 9.63
C GLU A 12 5.22 6.21 8.27
N PRO A 13 5.45 7.52 8.04
CA PRO A 13 6.02 8.00 6.78
C PRO A 13 7.31 7.28 6.39
N GLU A 14 8.15 6.96 7.37
CA GLU A 14 9.43 6.25 7.18
C GLU A 14 9.25 4.84 6.58
N LYS A 15 8.12 4.17 6.82
CA LYS A 15 7.82 2.88 6.16
C LYS A 15 7.56 3.05 4.67
N LEU A 16 7.07 4.21 4.27
CA LEU A 16 6.82 4.54 2.86
C LEU A 16 8.11 5.03 2.20
N THR A 17 8.77 6.02 2.79
CA THR A 17 9.93 6.70 2.19
C THR A 17 11.24 5.95 2.39
N GLY A 18 11.48 5.34 3.56
CA GLY A 18 12.72 4.65 3.92
C GLY A 18 12.76 3.18 3.51
N TYR A 19 11.59 2.57 3.27
CA TYR A 19 11.47 1.15 2.92
C TYR A 19 10.75 0.91 1.59
N LEU A 20 9.44 1.22 1.48
CA LEU A 20 8.64 0.82 0.31
C LEU A 20 9.04 1.52 -0.99
N LEU A 21 9.42 2.80 -0.91
CA LEU A 21 9.81 3.62 -2.07
C LEU A 21 11.32 3.81 -2.17
N ASN A 22 12.08 3.15 -1.29
CA ASN A 22 13.55 3.24 -1.27
C ASN A 22 14.16 2.14 -2.15
N THR A 23 14.61 2.51 -3.34
CA THR A 23 15.28 1.60 -4.29
C THR A 23 16.63 1.08 -3.79
N ASN A 24 17.25 1.78 -2.83
CA ASN A 24 18.51 1.37 -2.21
C ASN A 24 18.29 0.44 -1.00
N HIS A 25 17.04 0.17 -0.61
CA HIS A 25 16.76 -0.69 0.54
C HIS A 25 17.14 -2.15 0.23
N ARG A 26 18.04 -2.74 1.04
CA ARG A 26 18.60 -4.09 0.84
C ARG A 26 17.56 -5.18 0.52
N ARG A 27 16.37 -5.10 1.13
CA ARG A 27 15.26 -6.05 0.92
C ARG A 27 14.10 -5.47 0.12
N GLY A 28 14.02 -4.14 0.06
CA GLY A 28 12.83 -3.42 -0.42
C GLY A 28 12.99 -2.87 -1.83
N GLY A 29 14.22 -2.84 -2.36
CA GLY A 29 14.54 -2.15 -3.60
C GLY A 29 13.77 -2.68 -4.82
N ASP A 30 13.55 -3.99 -4.93
CA ASP A 30 12.78 -4.56 -6.05
C ASP A 30 11.31 -4.14 -6.00
N ASN A 31 10.70 -4.13 -4.81
CA ASN A 31 9.34 -3.63 -4.63
C ASN A 31 9.25 -2.12 -4.89
N ALA A 32 10.27 -1.36 -4.49
CA ALA A 32 10.34 0.07 -4.77
C ALA A 32 10.36 0.35 -6.28
N ARG A 33 11.17 -0.41 -7.05
CA ARG A 33 11.20 -0.29 -8.52
C ARG A 33 9.85 -0.58 -9.15
N LEU A 34 9.17 -1.63 -8.68
CA LEU A 34 7.83 -1.97 -9.15
C LEU A 34 6.82 -0.85 -8.84
N LEU A 35 6.80 -0.33 -7.61
CA LEU A 35 5.91 0.76 -7.22
C LEU A 35 6.18 2.04 -8.01
N ILE A 36 7.45 2.33 -8.31
CA ILE A 36 7.82 3.46 -9.16
C ILE A 36 7.27 3.31 -10.59
N GLN A 37 7.26 2.10 -11.15
CA GLN A 37 6.65 1.85 -12.47
C GLN A 37 5.13 2.12 -12.48
N PHE A 38 4.47 2.03 -11.33
CA PHE A 38 3.06 2.40 -11.17
C PHE A 38 2.84 3.89 -10.87
N GLY A 39 3.89 4.72 -10.88
CA GLY A 39 3.81 6.16 -10.70
C GLY A 39 3.95 6.65 -9.25
N TYR A 40 4.29 5.77 -8.31
CA TYR A 40 4.61 6.19 -6.95
C TYR A 40 6.04 6.70 -6.84
N SER A 41 6.28 7.70 -6.00
CA SER A 41 7.63 8.22 -5.77
C SER A 41 7.77 8.68 -4.33
N ILE A 42 9.01 8.83 -3.87
CA ILE A 42 9.30 9.41 -2.55
C ILE A 42 8.70 10.82 -2.45
N ASP A 43 8.76 11.63 -3.51
CA ASP A 43 8.20 13.00 -3.49
C ASP A 43 6.67 13.02 -3.39
N ASN A 44 6.00 11.96 -3.85
CA ASN A 44 4.55 11.81 -3.81
C ASN A 44 4.10 10.62 -2.93
N TRP A 45 4.83 10.34 -1.85
CA TRP A 45 4.59 9.16 -1.00
C TRP A 45 3.17 9.12 -0.40
N LYS A 46 2.54 10.28 -0.21
CA LYS A 46 1.18 10.40 0.33
C LYS A 46 0.13 9.74 -0.58
N GLN A 47 0.35 9.72 -1.89
CA GLN A 47 -0.56 9.03 -2.81
C GLN A 47 -0.59 7.52 -2.52
N LEU A 48 0.59 6.91 -2.32
CA LEU A 48 0.67 5.51 -1.91
C LEU A 48 -0.01 5.26 -0.57
N GLU A 49 0.14 6.17 0.40
CA GLU A 49 -0.56 6.07 1.68
C GLU A 49 -2.09 6.05 1.49
N THR A 50 -2.61 6.99 0.71
CA THR A 50 -4.04 7.08 0.40
C THR A 50 -4.55 5.81 -0.28
N ASP A 51 -3.82 5.29 -1.26
CA ASP A 51 -4.24 4.11 -2.01
C ASP A 51 -4.20 2.84 -1.16
N VAL A 52 -3.18 2.68 -0.32
CA VAL A 52 -3.11 1.58 0.66
C VAL A 52 -4.29 1.65 1.63
N ARG A 53 -4.60 2.84 2.17
CA ARG A 53 -5.77 3.03 3.05
C ARG A 53 -7.07 2.70 2.34
N ASN A 54 -7.26 3.19 1.12
CA ASN A 54 -8.47 2.95 0.35
C ASN A 54 -8.68 1.47 0.00
N TYR A 55 -7.62 0.75 -0.38
CA TYR A 55 -7.69 -0.68 -0.67
C TYR A 55 -8.14 -1.49 0.55
N HIS A 56 -7.57 -1.19 1.72
CA HIS A 56 -7.93 -1.88 2.97
C HIS A 56 -9.32 -1.52 3.47
N LEU A 57 -9.86 -0.35 3.12
CA LEU A 57 -11.18 0.13 3.54
C LEU A 57 -12.31 -0.37 2.62
N ASN A 58 -12.09 -0.39 1.31
CA ASN A 58 -13.13 -0.54 0.28
C ASN A 58 -13.13 -1.87 -0.47
N PHE A 59 -12.72 -2.98 0.14
CA PHE A 59 -12.95 -4.31 -0.46
C PHE A 59 -14.33 -4.87 -0.06
N PRO A 60 -15.41 -4.67 -0.87
CA PRO A 60 -16.63 -5.45 -0.73
C PRO A 60 -16.32 -6.91 -1.06
N ARG A 61 -17.10 -7.84 -0.49
CA ARG A 61 -16.97 -9.28 -0.76
C ARG A 61 -17.03 -9.53 -2.27
N LEU A 62 -15.93 -9.95 -2.88
CA LEU A 62 -15.97 -10.77 -4.10
C LEU A 62 -16.38 -12.22 -3.74
N ILE A 63 -17.45 -12.36 -2.95
CA ILE A 63 -18.12 -13.62 -2.63
C ILE A 63 -19.61 -13.33 -2.77
N THR A 64 -20.10 -13.08 -3.98
CA THR A 64 -21.53 -13.13 -4.37
C THR A 64 -21.72 -13.18 -5.91
N LEU A 65 -20.77 -13.73 -6.67
CA LEU A 65 -20.96 -13.97 -8.11
C LEU A 65 -20.41 -15.33 -8.52
N ILE A 66 -20.95 -16.39 -7.91
CA ILE A 66 -21.05 -17.70 -8.56
C ILE A 66 -22.50 -18.14 -8.33
N PRO A 67 -23.36 -18.21 -9.37
CA PRO A 67 -24.66 -18.86 -9.25
C PRO A 67 -24.46 -20.38 -9.11
N GLU A 68 -25.32 -21.03 -8.30
CA GLU A 68 -25.35 -22.48 -8.07
C GLU A 68 -25.43 -23.30 -9.37
#